data_AF-A0A235EMJ3-F1
#
_entry.id   AF-A0A235EMJ3-F1
#
_cell.length_a   1.000
_cell.length_b   1.000
_cell.length_c   1.000
_cell.angle_alpha   90.00
_cell.angle_beta   90.00
_cell.angle_gamma   90.00
#
_symmetry.space_group_name_H-M   'P 1'
#
loop_
_entity.id
_entity.type
_entity.pdbx_description
1 polymer ?
#
loop_
_entity_poly.entity_id
_entity_poly.type
_entity_poly.pdbx_seq_one_letter_code
_entity_poly.pdbx_strand_id
1 'polypeptide(L)'
;MSAVDLDALQARLRVFAAERHWQPFHTPKNLAMALMVEAAELAEIFQWMTPEQSLAVAGDPALKEPIADEVADVLLYLLQIADHAGVDLAQAVENKLRKNAVKHPVPEGDLIKK
;
A
#
# COMPACT_ATOMS: atom_id res chain seq x y z
N MET A 1 -6.34 -10.25 14.29
CA MET A 1 -5.49 -9.79 13.18
C MET A 1 -4.09 -9.61 13.73
N SER A 2 -3.06 -10.19 13.12
CA SER A 2 -1.67 -9.91 13.51
C SER A 2 -1.28 -8.53 12.99
N ALA A 3 -0.63 -7.71 13.81
CA ALA A 3 -0.02 -6.48 13.34
C ALA A 3 1.07 -6.81 12.31
N VAL A 4 1.14 -6.04 11.23
CA VAL A 4 2.22 -6.15 10.25
C VAL A 4 3.42 -5.35 10.78
N ASP A 5 4.53 -6.03 11.02
CA ASP A 5 5.81 -5.41 11.34
C ASP A 5 6.53 -5.05 10.02
N LEU A 6 6.63 -3.75 9.74
CA LEU A 6 7.18 -3.24 8.49
C LEU A 6 8.68 -3.52 8.37
N ASP A 7 9.42 -3.42 9.46
CA ASP A 7 10.87 -3.63 9.48
C ASP A 7 11.19 -5.11 9.22
N ALA A 8 10.45 -6.00 9.90
CA ALA A 8 10.57 -7.44 9.67
C ALA A 8 10.20 -7.83 8.23
N LEU A 9 9.17 -7.19 7.65
CA LEU A 9 8.76 -7.45 6.28
C LEU A 9 9.80 -6.94 5.26
N GLN A 10 10.35 -5.74 5.44
CA GLN A 10 11.45 -5.23 4.60
C GLN A 10 12.69 -6.13 4.69
N ALA A 11 13.04 -6.62 5.88
CA ALA A 11 14.14 -7.57 6.04
C ALA A 11 13.91 -8.87 5.26
N ARG A 12 12.68 -9.42 5.32
CA ARG A 12 12.30 -10.60 4.53
C ARG A 12 12.35 -10.34 3.03
N LEU A 13 11.92 -9.18 2.56
CA LEU A 13 11.99 -8.78 1.16
C LEU A 13 13.43 -8.69 0.64
N ARG A 14 14.36 -8.14 1.44
CA ARG A 14 15.79 -8.11 1.11
C ARG A 14 16.36 -9.52 0.91
N VAL A 15 16.02 -10.45 1.80
CA VAL A 15 16.45 -11.86 1.68
C VAL A 15 15.85 -12.49 0.42
N PHE A 16 14.54 -12.33 0.21
CA PHE A 16 13.84 -12.88 -0.96
C PHE A 16 14.43 -12.40 -2.29
N ALA A 17 14.74 -11.11 -2.39
CA ALA A 17 15.40 -10.51 -3.56
C ALA A 17 16.84 -11.02 -3.73
N ALA A 18 17.56 -11.22 -2.62
CA ALA A 18 18.94 -11.70 -2.65
C ALA A 18 19.08 -13.13 -3.14
N GLU A 19 18.19 -14.02 -2.73
CA GLU A 19 18.12 -15.40 -3.20
C GLU A 19 17.92 -15.50 -4.72
N ARG A 20 17.36 -14.44 -5.33
CA ARG A 20 17.05 -14.35 -6.76
C ARG A 20 17.98 -13.42 -7.54
N HIS A 21 18.99 -12.87 -6.87
CA HIS A 21 19.93 -11.89 -7.44
C HIS A 21 19.23 -10.69 -8.10
N TRP A 22 18.15 -10.19 -7.50
CA TRP A 22 17.35 -9.11 -8.06
C TRP A 22 17.87 -7.69 -7.79
N GLN A 23 18.87 -7.56 -6.91
CA GLN A 23 19.44 -6.26 -6.53
C GLN A 23 19.85 -5.36 -7.71
N PRO A 24 20.42 -5.87 -8.82
CA PRO A 24 20.74 -5.02 -9.98
C PRO A 24 19.51 -4.36 -10.61
N PHE A 25 18.32 -4.94 -10.45
CA PHE A 25 17.06 -4.43 -11.00
C PHE A 25 16.32 -3.52 -10.03
N HIS A 26 16.56 -3.62 -8.73
CA HIS A 26 15.88 -2.88 -7.67
C HIS A 26 16.41 -1.45 -7.50
N THR A 27 16.44 -0.69 -8.59
CA THR A 27 16.65 0.77 -8.50
C THR A 27 15.34 1.45 -8.09
N PRO A 28 15.36 2.58 -7.36
CA PRO A 28 14.13 3.31 -7.01
C PRO A 28 13.25 3.63 -8.22
N LYS A 29 13.86 3.92 -9.38
CA LYS A 29 13.14 4.13 -10.65
C LYS A 29 12.37 2.87 -11.06
N ASN A 30 13.03 1.72 -11.13
CA ASN A 30 12.42 0.48 -11.60
C ASN A 30 11.34 -0.01 -10.63
N LEU A 31 11.59 0.10 -9.32
CA LEU A 31 10.61 -0.25 -8.29
C LEU A 31 9.37 0.65 -8.36
N ALA A 32 9.54 1.95 -8.62
CA ALA A 32 8.41 2.86 -8.83
C ALA A 32 7.62 2.52 -10.10
N MET A 33 8.29 2.07 -11.17
CA MET A 33 7.60 1.57 -12.37
C MET A 33 6.81 0.30 -12.07
N ALA A 34 7.39 -0.66 -11.33
CA ALA A 34 6.69 -1.88 -10.92
C ALA A 34 5.49 -1.59 -10.02
N LEU A 35 5.64 -0.72 -9.02
CA LEU A 35 4.52 -0.25 -8.20
C LEU A 35 3.34 0.27 -9.03
N MET A 36 3.63 1.01 -10.11
CA MET A 36 2.58 1.53 -10.99
C MET A 36 1.87 0.43 -11.79
N VAL A 37 2.56 -0.68 -12.10
CA VAL A 37 1.95 -1.85 -12.74
C VAL A 37 0.99 -2.52 -11.75
N GLU A 38 1.42 -2.85 -10.54
CA GLU A 38 0.54 -3.52 -9.56
C GLU A 38 -0.63 -2.63 -9.13
N ALA A 39 -0.42 -1.30 -9.07
CA ALA A 39 -1.52 -0.36 -8.84
C ALA A 39 -2.54 -0.35 -9.99
N ALA A 40 -2.10 -0.61 -11.24
CA ALA A 40 -2.98 -0.74 -12.38
C ALA A 40 -3.71 -2.10 -12.38
N GLU A 41 -3.04 -3.18 -11.99
CA GLU A 41 -3.65 -4.52 -11.80
C GLU A 41 -4.73 -4.47 -10.71
N LEU A 42 -4.44 -3.82 -9.56
CA LEU A 42 -5.45 -3.54 -8.53
C LEU A 42 -6.64 -2.75 -9.09
N ALA A 43 -6.39 -1.71 -9.89
CA ALA A 43 -7.45 -0.90 -10.48
C ALA A 43 -8.28 -1.70 -11.51
N GLU A 44 -7.66 -2.66 -12.21
CA GLU A 44 -8.30 -3.51 -13.21
C GLU A 44 -9.49 -4.28 -12.63
N ILE A 45 -9.36 -4.73 -11.38
CA ILE A 45 -10.42 -5.44 -10.64
C ILE A 45 -11.69 -4.59 -10.54
N PHE A 46 -11.55 -3.29 -10.32
CA PHE A 46 -12.67 -2.38 -10.06
C PHE A 46 -13.15 -1.61 -11.28
N GLN A 47 -12.40 -1.61 -12.39
CA GLN A 47 -12.54 -0.62 -13.47
C GLN A 47 -13.95 -0.54 -14.11
N TRP A 48 -14.70 -1.65 -14.10
CA TRP A 48 -16.04 -1.74 -14.71
C TRP A 48 -17.18 -1.77 -13.69
N MET A 49 -16.87 -1.66 -12.40
CA MET A 49 -17.87 -1.71 -11.33
C MET A 49 -18.61 -0.37 -11.19
N THR A 50 -19.91 -0.43 -10.90
CA THR A 50 -20.61 0.73 -10.34
C THR A 50 -20.14 1.02 -8.91
N PRO A 51 -20.39 2.21 -8.36
CA PRO A 51 -20.09 2.50 -6.95
C PRO A 51 -20.72 1.50 -5.97
N GLU A 52 -21.93 1.02 -6.24
CA GLU A 52 -22.62 0.04 -5.39
C GLU A 52 -21.94 -1.34 -5.43
N GLN A 53 -21.48 -1.74 -6.61
CA GLN A 53 -20.74 -2.99 -6.79
C GLN A 53 -19.37 -2.94 -6.11
N SER A 54 -18.62 -1.83 -6.24
CA SER A 54 -17.30 -1.70 -5.63
C SER A 54 -17.34 -1.70 -4.10
N LEU A 55 -18.43 -1.20 -3.50
CA LEU A 55 -18.66 -1.28 -2.05
C LEU A 55 -19.02 -2.70 -1.56
N ALA A 56 -19.55 -3.54 -2.45
CA ALA A 56 -20.02 -4.89 -2.11
C ALA A 56 -18.94 -5.99 -2.25
N VAL A 57 -17.74 -5.68 -2.77
CA VAL A 57 -16.70 -6.68 -3.09
C VAL A 57 -16.26 -7.55 -1.92
N ALA A 58 -16.34 -7.04 -0.69
CA ALA A 58 -15.98 -7.80 0.51
C ALA A 58 -16.90 -9.02 0.74
N GLY A 59 -18.10 -9.00 0.16
CA GLY A 59 -19.06 -10.11 0.21
C GLY A 59 -18.90 -11.12 -0.93
N ASP A 60 -18.02 -10.87 -1.90
CA ASP A 60 -17.79 -11.75 -3.04
C ASP A 60 -16.54 -12.63 -2.82
N PRO A 61 -16.70 -13.95 -2.58
CA PRO A 61 -15.57 -14.85 -2.38
C PRO A 61 -14.63 -14.94 -3.59
N ALA A 62 -15.13 -14.70 -4.81
CA ALA A 62 -14.33 -14.78 -6.03
C ALA A 62 -13.35 -13.61 -6.17
N LEU A 63 -13.65 -12.46 -5.55
CA LEU A 63 -12.80 -11.26 -5.58
C LEU A 63 -11.82 -11.19 -4.42
N LYS A 64 -11.99 -12.03 -3.40
CA LYS A 64 -11.20 -11.96 -2.17
C LYS A 64 -9.70 -12.16 -2.40
N GLU A 65 -9.32 -13.18 -3.16
CA GLU A 65 -7.92 -13.51 -3.43
C GLU A 65 -7.28 -12.52 -4.42
N PRO A 66 -7.90 -12.19 -5.58
CA PRO A 66 -7.36 -11.17 -6.47
C PRO A 66 -7.12 -9.82 -5.79
N ILE A 67 -8.07 -9.32 -4.99
CA ILE A 67 -7.88 -8.05 -4.27
C ILE A 67 -6.73 -8.18 -3.25
N ALA A 68 -6.63 -9.32 -2.56
CA ALA A 68 -5.59 -9.52 -1.55
C ALA A 68 -4.19 -9.55 -2.17
N ASP A 69 -4.03 -10.21 -3.32
CA ASP A 69 -2.75 -10.30 -4.03
C ASP A 69 -2.30 -8.92 -4.50
N GLU A 70 -3.15 -8.17 -5.20
CA GLU A 70 -2.77 -6.85 -5.73
C GLU A 70 -2.52 -5.82 -4.62
N VAL A 71 -3.31 -5.86 -3.53
CA VAL A 71 -3.05 -5.01 -2.36
C VAL A 71 -1.71 -5.37 -1.71
N ALA A 72 -1.37 -6.65 -1.64
CA ALA A 72 -0.09 -7.10 -1.13
C ALA A 72 1.05 -6.63 -2.04
N ASP A 73 0.95 -6.80 -3.36
CA ASP A 73 2.01 -6.43 -4.29
C ASP A 73 2.29 -4.92 -4.29
N VAL A 74 1.24 -4.08 -4.26
CA VAL A 74 1.39 -2.63 -4.05
C VAL A 74 2.15 -2.33 -2.75
N LEU A 75 1.82 -3.01 -1.64
CA LEU A 75 2.52 -2.83 -0.37
C LEU A 75 3.98 -3.27 -0.46
N LEU A 76 4.27 -4.43 -1.07
CA LEU A 76 5.62 -4.97 -1.15
C LEU A 76 6.52 -4.05 -1.99
N TYR A 77 6.07 -3.53 -3.13
CA TYR A 77 6.86 -2.56 -3.88
C TYR A 77 7.02 -1.23 -3.17
N LEU A 78 5.99 -0.72 -2.48
CA LEU A 78 6.12 0.50 -1.68
C LEU A 78 7.19 0.34 -0.58
N LEU A 79 7.23 -0.81 0.08
CA LEU A 79 8.26 -1.12 1.09
C LEU A 79 9.66 -1.20 0.49
N GLN A 80 9.80 -1.80 -0.70
CA GLN A 80 11.10 -1.85 -1.40
C GLN A 80 11.55 -0.46 -1.86
N ILE A 81 10.64 0.39 -2.34
CA ILE A 81 10.96 1.78 -2.69
C ILE A 81 11.45 2.53 -1.45
N ALA A 82 10.74 2.41 -0.33
CA ALA A 82 11.14 3.06 0.91
C ALA A 82 12.54 2.62 1.37
N ASP A 83 12.82 1.32 1.31
CA ASP A 83 14.13 0.75 1.66
C ASP A 83 15.26 1.31 0.76
N HIS A 84 15.09 1.23 -0.56
CA HIS A 84 16.13 1.65 -1.51
C HIS A 84 16.26 3.18 -1.61
N ALA A 85 15.25 3.94 -1.18
CA ALA A 85 15.29 5.40 -1.11
C ALA A 85 15.75 5.93 0.26
N GLY A 86 16.02 5.06 1.25
CA GLY A 86 16.42 5.46 2.60
C GLY A 86 15.31 6.18 3.38
N VAL A 87 14.04 5.82 3.13
CA VAL A 87 12.88 6.39 3.80
C VAL A 87 12.48 5.51 4.98
N ASP A 88 12.56 6.06 6.19
CA ASP A 88 11.86 5.50 7.36
C ASP A 88 10.35 5.65 7.13
N LEU A 89 9.71 4.55 6.72
CA LEU A 89 8.31 4.57 6.30
C LEU A 89 7.37 4.84 7.47
N ALA A 90 7.64 4.27 8.64
CA ALA A 90 6.82 4.48 9.83
C ALA A 90 6.83 5.96 10.21
N GLN A 91 8.02 6.57 10.28
CA GLN A 91 8.15 7.99 10.58
C GLN A 91 7.55 8.87 9.48
N ALA A 92 7.67 8.49 8.20
CA ALA A 92 7.10 9.21 7.08
C ALA A 92 5.56 9.22 7.12
N VAL A 93 4.93 8.10 7.47
CA VAL A 93 3.47 7.98 7.64
C VAL A 93 2.99 8.91 8.76
N GLU A 94 3.60 8.84 9.95
CA GLU A 94 3.24 9.71 11.09
C GLU A 94 3.36 11.20 10.74
N ASN A 95 4.45 11.57 10.05
CA ASN A 95 4.65 12.93 9.59
C ASN A 95 3.60 13.36 8.55
N LYS A 96 3.20 12.45 7.66
CA LYS A 96 2.18 12.73 6.65
C LYS A 96 0.79 12.86 7.25
N LEU A 97 0.43 12.03 8.23
CA LEU A 97 -0.83 12.14 8.97
C LEU A 97 -0.93 13.49 9.68
N ARG A 98 0.13 13.92 10.38
CA ARG A 98 0.18 15.25 11.03
C ARG A 98 0.00 16.39 10.02
N LYS A 99 0.69 16.34 8.87
CA LYS A 99 0.54 17.33 7.80
C LYS A 99 -0.88 17.34 7.22
N ASN A 100 -1.48 16.17 7.03
CA ASN A 100 -2.84 16.06 6.50
C ASN A 100 -3.88 16.57 7.49
N ALA A 101 -3.74 16.33 8.80
CA ALA A 101 -4.64 16.85 9.82
C ALA A 101 -4.65 18.40 9.87
N VAL A 102 -3.49 19.04 9.63
CA VAL A 102 -3.41 20.50 9.49
C VAL A 102 -4.09 20.97 8.20
N LYS A 103 -3.88 20.25 7.09
CA LYS A 103 -4.46 20.60 5.78
C LYS A 103 -5.98 20.39 5.73
N HIS A 104 -6.47 19.39 6.46
CA HIS A 104 -7.87 18.96 6.49
C HIS A 104 -8.31 18.83 7.95
N PRO A 105 -8.60 19.96 8.63
CA PRO A 105 -9.05 19.93 10.01
C PRO A 105 -10.40 19.23 10.13
N VAL A 106 -10.68 18.68 11.32
CA VAL A 106 -12.00 18.13 11.64
C VAL A 106 -13.03 19.25 11.46
N PRO A 107 -14.14 19.02 10.72
CA PRO A 107 -15.19 20.02 10.59
C PRO A 107 -15.71 20.43 11.97
N GLU A 108 -15.83 21.74 12.21
CA GLU A 108 -16.49 22.26 13.41
C GLU A 108 -18.01 22.03 13.27
N GLY A 109 -18.50 20.84 13.66
CA GLY A 109 -19.90 20.49 13.39
C GLY A 109 -20.55 19.34 14.16
N ASP A 110 -19.84 18.50 14.91
CA ASP A 110 -20.45 17.31 15.57
C ASP A 110 -20.11 17.17 17.08
N LEU A 111 -19.62 18.22 17.73
CA LEU A 111 -19.27 18.16 19.16
C LEU A 111 -20.36 18.62 20.14
N ILE A 112 -21.57 19.01 19.70
CA ILE A 112 -22.68 19.29 20.63
C ILE A 112 -24.04 18.90 20.02
N LYS A 113 -24.43 17.62 20.14
CA LYS A 113 -25.82 17.18 20.40
C LYS A 113 -25.83 15.79 21.07
N LYS A 114 -25.45 15.74 22.35
CA LYS A 114 -26.01 14.80 23.33
C LYS A 114 -26.08 15.49 24.68
#